data_AF-C3ZEX6-F1
#
_entry.id   AF-C3ZEX6-F1
#
_cell.length_a   1.000
_cell.length_b   1.000
_cell.length_c   1.000
_cell.angle_alpha   90.00
_cell.angle_beta   90.00
_cell.angle_gamma   90.00
#
_symmetry.space_group_name_H-M   'P 1'
#
loop_
_entity.id
_entity.type
_entity.pdbx_description
1 polymer ?
#
loop_
_entity_poly.entity_id
_entity_poly.type
_entity_poly.pdbx_seq_one_letter_code
_entity_poly.pdbx_strand_id
1 'polypeptide(L)'
;MACVGLLVTVLAASFVGGTLSQVQDDAAVVPTCREVQQAWVYKSLGPKDLLCFMSCVHIQGTIWLSAPKGKTCCTKRMEDKYLEASKKDFQDVVQSTSAYLKYLVSQNAARFQEQFHGLIQKSENETHHLFRNVYKNMAIEANSLIEGFHRKLSFYVNGAELSVTDSVKDFFDTLFPLVYRRLLNPKMTDMSADYTNCVMDLQREVLPFGELPTKISTQLQRSLSAARVFVQALNLGVEVVNTTNHLVLTRDCTKALLKFKYCSHCQGKPLIKPCGNYCMNVMRGCLASVTDINPHWNSYIDVMQSLTKGMKGMYSVETIMATLPDKVSESIMIAMQNGPSLTAKVRHVSFSLVAYQPTWS
;
A
#
# COMPACT_ATOMS: atom_id res chain seq x y z
N MET A 1 -26.04 -5.54 17.72
CA MET A 1 -25.23 -4.51 17.08
C MET A 1 -24.40 -3.68 18.07
N ALA A 2 -24.73 -3.60 19.36
CA ALA A 2 -23.94 -2.87 20.36
C ALA A 2 -22.62 -3.54 20.82
N CYS A 3 -22.43 -4.86 20.66
CA CYS A 3 -21.21 -5.54 21.15
C CYS A 3 -19.96 -5.33 20.28
N VAL A 4 -20.10 -4.91 19.02
CA VAL A 4 -18.95 -4.74 18.12
C VAL A 4 -18.27 -3.40 18.38
N GLY A 5 -19.04 -2.34 18.63
CA GLY A 5 -18.48 -1.05 19.04
C GLY A 5 -17.79 -1.07 20.41
N LEU A 6 -18.07 -2.07 21.25
CA LEU A 6 -17.44 -2.26 22.56
C LEU A 6 -16.03 -2.86 22.49
N LEU A 7 -15.62 -3.45 21.36
CA LEU A 7 -14.26 -3.99 21.21
C LEU A 7 -13.17 -2.90 21.17
N VAL A 8 -13.53 -1.64 20.88
CA VAL A 8 -12.58 -0.51 20.89
C VAL A 8 -12.50 0.18 22.25
N THR A 9 -13.47 -0.03 23.15
CA THR A 9 -13.53 0.67 24.46
C THR A 9 -13.23 -0.21 25.67
N VAL A 10 -13.25 -1.53 25.56
CA VAL A 10 -13.15 -2.44 26.72
C VAL A 10 -11.72 -2.89 27.06
N LEU A 11 -10.68 -2.37 26.39
CA LEU A 11 -9.29 -2.55 26.85
C LEU A 11 -8.91 -1.69 28.08
N ALA A 12 -9.84 -0.91 28.66
CA ALA A 12 -9.53 0.04 29.73
C ALA A 12 -10.23 -0.16 31.09
N ALA A 13 -10.99 -1.23 31.34
CA ALA A 13 -11.55 -1.43 32.68
C ALA A 13 -11.72 -2.91 33.06
N SER A 14 -10.98 -3.32 34.08
CA SER A 14 -11.09 -4.63 34.72
C SER A 14 -11.94 -4.55 35.99
N PHE A 15 -12.62 -5.67 36.28
CA PHE A 15 -13.29 -6.07 37.54
C PHE A 15 -14.52 -5.28 38.00
N VAL A 16 -15.65 -5.98 38.15
CA VAL A 16 -16.24 -6.38 39.45
C VAL A 16 -17.14 -7.60 39.24
N GLY A 17 -17.00 -8.60 40.12
CA GLY A 17 -17.80 -9.82 40.14
C GLY A 17 -19.20 -9.63 40.72
N GLY A 18 -20.14 -10.43 40.26
CA GLY A 18 -21.50 -10.52 40.78
C GLY A 18 -22.01 -11.95 40.69
N THR A 19 -22.53 -12.44 41.80
CA THR A 19 -22.99 -13.82 42.05
C THR A 19 -24.22 -14.20 41.21
N LEU A 20 -24.22 -15.42 40.68
CA LEU A 20 -25.33 -16.05 39.98
C LEU A 20 -26.43 -16.46 40.97
N SER A 21 -27.62 -15.85 40.84
CA SER A 21 -28.84 -16.39 41.43
C SER A 21 -29.36 -17.53 40.56
N GLN A 22 -29.62 -18.68 41.19
CA GLN A 22 -30.26 -19.83 40.55
C GLN A 22 -31.67 -19.48 40.09
N VAL A 23 -31.97 -19.76 38.82
CA VAL A 23 -33.34 -19.73 38.28
C VAL A 23 -33.92 -21.12 38.40
N GLN A 24 -35.01 -21.21 39.16
CA GLN A 24 -35.85 -22.37 39.38
C GLN A 24 -36.47 -22.87 38.06
N ASP A 25 -36.46 -24.18 37.83
CA ASP A 25 -37.12 -24.87 36.71
C ASP A 25 -38.65 -24.80 36.90
N ASP A 26 -39.33 -23.98 36.10
CA ASP A 26 -40.79 -24.03 35.96
C ASP A 26 -41.21 -25.01 34.85
N ALA A 27 -42.34 -25.67 35.10
CA ALA A 27 -42.92 -26.78 34.36
C ALA A 27 -42.98 -26.61 32.82
N ALA A 28 -42.94 -27.74 32.12
CA ALA A 28 -42.86 -27.89 30.67
C ALA A 28 -44.02 -27.24 29.89
N VAL A 29 -43.91 -25.94 29.61
CA VAL A 29 -44.67 -25.27 28.55
C VAL A 29 -44.11 -25.74 27.21
N VAL A 30 -44.94 -26.36 26.37
CA VAL A 30 -44.58 -26.64 24.97
C VAL A 30 -44.29 -25.29 24.30
N PRO A 31 -43.05 -25.02 23.84
CA PRO A 31 -42.75 -23.73 23.22
C PRO A 31 -43.57 -23.62 21.95
N THR A 32 -44.46 -22.63 21.85
CA THR A 32 -45.06 -22.30 20.56
C THR A 32 -44.02 -21.57 19.72
N CYS A 33 -43.69 -22.07 18.53
CA CYS A 33 -42.63 -21.48 17.69
C CYS A 33 -43.00 -20.12 17.07
N ARG A 34 -44.12 -19.51 17.48
CA ARG A 34 -44.67 -18.28 16.89
C ARG A 34 -43.70 -17.10 16.92
N GLU A 35 -42.99 -16.90 18.04
CA GLU A 35 -42.00 -15.82 18.15
C GLU A 35 -40.83 -16.04 17.18
N VAL A 36 -40.42 -17.29 16.97
CA VAL A 36 -39.33 -17.66 16.05
C VAL A 36 -39.75 -17.39 14.61
N GLN A 37 -41.01 -17.67 14.26
CA GLN A 37 -41.58 -17.34 12.95
C GLN A 37 -41.57 -15.83 12.69
N GLN A 38 -41.98 -15.03 13.68
CA GLN A 38 -41.94 -13.57 13.58
C GLN A 38 -40.50 -13.07 13.39
N ALA A 39 -39.55 -13.58 14.17
CA ALA A 39 -38.14 -13.22 14.05
C ALA A 39 -37.53 -13.63 12.69
N TRP A 40 -37.93 -14.79 12.15
CA TRP A 40 -37.53 -15.27 10.84
C TRP A 40 -37.99 -14.34 9.71
N VAL A 41 -39.27 -13.96 9.74
CA VAL A 41 -39.86 -13.03 8.77
C VAL A 41 -39.23 -11.65 8.88
N TYR A 42 -39.10 -11.12 10.10
CA TYR A 42 -38.49 -9.81 10.34
C TYR A 42 -37.05 -9.73 9.79
N LYS A 43 -36.27 -10.81 9.97
CA LYS A 43 -34.88 -10.91 9.48
C LYS A 43 -34.78 -11.28 8.00
N SER A 44 -35.90 -11.52 7.31
CA SER A 44 -35.94 -11.90 5.89
C SER A 44 -35.02 -13.09 5.55
N LEU A 45 -35.00 -14.13 6.39
CA LEU A 45 -34.06 -15.25 6.29
C LEU A 45 -34.47 -16.35 5.29
N GLY A 46 -35.70 -16.27 4.76
CA GLY A 46 -36.19 -17.19 3.74
C GLY A 46 -37.72 -17.31 3.71
N PRO A 47 -38.27 -18.16 2.81
CA PRO A 47 -39.70 -18.36 2.66
C PRO A 47 -40.35 -18.92 3.94
N LYS A 48 -41.63 -18.59 4.13
CA LYS A 48 -42.43 -19.01 5.30
C LYS A 48 -42.65 -20.52 5.37
N ASP A 49 -42.50 -21.22 4.25
CA ASP A 49 -42.70 -22.67 4.13
C ASP A 49 -41.62 -23.50 4.84
N LEU A 50 -40.55 -22.85 5.32
CA LEU A 50 -39.48 -23.47 6.10
C LEU A 50 -39.79 -23.52 7.61
N LEU A 51 -40.91 -22.94 8.05
CA LEU A 51 -41.26 -22.73 9.45
C LEU A 51 -42.02 -23.92 10.06
N CYS A 52 -41.65 -24.32 11.27
CA CYS A 52 -42.46 -25.22 12.10
C CYS A 52 -43.56 -24.42 12.84
N PHE A 53 -44.81 -24.92 12.84
CA PHE A 53 -45.96 -24.26 13.49
C PHE A 53 -46.06 -24.50 15.00
N MET A 54 -45.64 -25.68 15.49
CA MET A 54 -45.74 -26.03 16.92
C MET A 54 -44.38 -26.42 17.51
N SER A 55 -43.82 -27.55 17.10
CA SER A 55 -42.47 -28.01 17.46
C SER A 55 -42.02 -29.04 16.44
N CYS A 56 -40.79 -28.95 15.93
CA CYS A 56 -40.23 -29.99 15.08
C CYS A 56 -39.77 -31.16 15.97
N VAL A 57 -40.08 -32.40 15.58
CA VAL A 57 -39.57 -33.61 16.24
C VAL A 57 -38.17 -33.90 15.70
N HIS A 58 -37.22 -34.09 16.62
CA HIS A 58 -35.82 -34.36 16.28
C HIS A 58 -35.66 -35.75 15.65
N ILE A 59 -35.23 -35.82 14.38
CA ILE A 59 -34.71 -37.06 13.81
C ILE A 59 -33.25 -37.18 14.26
N GLN A 60 -32.93 -38.18 15.08
CA GLN A 60 -31.56 -38.46 15.52
C GLN A 60 -30.61 -38.58 14.32
N GLY A 61 -29.54 -37.79 14.32
CA GLY A 61 -28.45 -37.92 13.34
C GLY A 61 -28.07 -36.64 12.58
N THR A 62 -28.86 -35.57 12.66
CA THR A 62 -28.46 -34.27 12.09
C THR A 62 -28.92 -33.16 12.99
N ILE A 63 -27.97 -32.33 13.48
CA ILE A 63 -28.04 -30.84 13.59
C ILE A 63 -27.03 -30.30 14.63
N TRP A 64 -26.32 -29.22 14.28
CA TRP A 64 -25.21 -28.62 15.04
C TRP A 64 -25.61 -27.88 16.34
N LEU A 65 -26.92 -27.76 16.57
CA LEU A 65 -27.58 -26.92 17.57
C LEU A 65 -28.51 -27.76 18.47
N SER A 66 -28.05 -28.86 19.04
CA SER A 66 -28.89 -29.66 19.94
C SER A 66 -29.19 -28.91 21.24
N ALA A 67 -30.46 -28.61 21.48
CA ALA A 67 -30.98 -28.40 22.82
C ALA A 67 -30.99 -29.76 23.56
N PRO A 68 -30.77 -29.80 24.89
CA PRO A 68 -30.60 -31.06 25.62
C PRO A 68 -31.83 -32.01 25.61
N LYS A 69 -33.01 -31.56 25.13
CA LYS A 69 -34.28 -32.29 25.30
C LYS A 69 -35.19 -32.23 24.06
N GLY A 70 -34.73 -32.74 22.91
CA GLY A 70 -35.56 -33.31 21.82
C GLY A 70 -36.64 -32.47 21.10
N LYS A 71 -37.01 -31.27 21.58
CA LYS A 71 -37.96 -30.35 20.95
C LYS A 71 -37.24 -29.09 20.49
N THR A 72 -37.41 -28.74 19.21
CA THR A 72 -36.78 -27.57 18.57
C THR A 72 -37.79 -26.85 17.68
N CYS A 73 -37.62 -25.55 17.51
CA CYS A 73 -38.37 -24.74 16.54
C CYS A 73 -37.68 -24.63 15.16
N CYS A 74 -36.51 -25.26 15.01
CA CYS A 74 -35.72 -25.19 13.78
C CYS A 74 -35.74 -26.52 13.02
N THR A 75 -35.87 -26.42 11.69
CA THR A 75 -35.57 -27.50 10.75
C THR A 75 -34.11 -27.42 10.30
N LYS A 76 -33.56 -28.50 9.72
CA LYS A 76 -32.19 -28.48 9.14
C LYS A 76 -31.99 -27.34 8.13
N ARG A 77 -33.00 -27.09 7.28
CA ARG A 77 -32.96 -25.98 6.31
C ARG A 77 -32.95 -24.61 6.98
N MET A 78 -33.67 -24.44 8.09
CA MET A 78 -33.60 -23.20 8.87
C MET A 78 -32.20 -22.98 9.45
N GLU A 79 -31.56 -24.05 9.93
CA GLU A 79 -30.20 -23.97 10.46
C GLU A 79 -29.17 -23.65 9.40
N ASP A 80 -29.28 -24.22 8.20
CA ASP A 80 -28.39 -23.89 7.08
C ASP A 80 -28.51 -22.39 6.73
N LYS A 81 -29.72 -21.82 6.77
CA LYS A 81 -29.94 -20.38 6.58
C LYS A 81 -29.43 -19.53 7.75
N TYR A 82 -29.61 -19.97 8.99
CA TYR A 82 -29.05 -19.30 10.16
C TYR A 82 -27.53 -19.33 10.16
N LEU A 83 -26.94 -20.41 9.67
CA LEU A 83 -25.49 -20.53 9.50
C LEU A 83 -24.98 -19.48 8.52
N GLU A 84 -25.58 -19.40 7.34
CA GLU A 84 -25.22 -18.41 6.33
C GLU A 84 -25.39 -16.98 6.86
N ALA A 85 -26.53 -16.70 7.50
CA ALA A 85 -26.77 -15.40 8.12
C ALA A 85 -25.77 -15.07 9.22
N SER A 86 -25.34 -16.04 10.03
CA SER A 86 -24.36 -15.82 11.10
C SER A 86 -22.97 -15.49 10.56
N LYS A 87 -22.56 -16.13 9.45
CA LYS A 87 -21.31 -15.83 8.75
C LYS A 87 -21.35 -14.44 8.14
N LYS A 88 -22.44 -14.13 7.43
CA LYS A 88 -22.66 -12.81 6.82
C LYS A 88 -22.67 -11.70 7.86
N ASP A 89 -23.43 -11.86 8.95
CA ASP A 89 -23.47 -10.89 10.06
C ASP A 89 -22.06 -10.62 10.62
N PHE A 90 -21.24 -11.66 10.79
CA PHE A 90 -19.87 -11.54 11.26
C PHE A 90 -18.98 -10.79 10.26
N GLN A 91 -19.06 -11.16 8.98
CA GLN A 91 -18.27 -10.53 7.92
C GLN A 91 -18.64 -9.05 7.74
N ASP A 92 -19.93 -8.72 7.71
CA ASP A 92 -20.41 -7.34 7.60
C ASP A 92 -19.91 -6.49 8.79
N VAL A 93 -19.84 -7.08 9.98
CA VAL A 93 -19.28 -6.46 11.18
C VAL A 93 -17.78 -6.19 11.06
N VAL A 94 -17.00 -7.17 10.61
CA VAL A 94 -15.54 -7.01 10.42
C VAL A 94 -15.27 -5.91 9.39
N GLN A 95 -15.96 -5.97 8.24
CA GLN A 95 -15.79 -5.02 7.15
C GLN A 95 -16.22 -3.60 7.52
N SER A 96 -17.35 -3.44 8.22
CA SER A 96 -17.80 -2.11 8.66
C SER A 96 -16.86 -1.49 9.70
N THR A 97 -16.27 -2.30 10.58
CA THR A 97 -15.35 -1.82 11.62
C THR A 97 -14.02 -1.36 11.02
N SER A 98 -13.51 -2.02 9.98
CA SER A 98 -12.25 -1.69 9.34
C SER A 98 -12.39 -0.72 8.16
N ALA A 99 -13.62 -0.38 7.74
CA ALA A 99 -13.89 0.42 6.55
C ALA A 99 -13.17 1.78 6.57
N TYR A 100 -13.18 2.46 7.71
CA TYR A 100 -12.51 3.75 7.85
C TYR A 100 -10.99 3.62 7.74
N LEU A 101 -10.40 2.62 8.38
CA LEU A 101 -8.96 2.35 8.29
C LEU A 101 -8.55 2.03 6.84
N LYS A 102 -9.30 1.15 6.17
CA LYS A 102 -9.09 0.82 4.75
C LYS A 102 -9.12 2.08 3.89
N TYR A 103 -10.19 2.87 4.02
CA TYR A 103 -10.35 4.12 3.28
C TYR A 103 -9.17 5.07 3.52
N LEU A 104 -8.79 5.26 4.78
CA LEU A 104 -7.71 6.17 5.16
C LEU A 104 -6.37 5.73 4.54
N VAL A 105 -5.98 4.47 4.68
CA VAL A 105 -4.69 3.99 4.16
C VAL A 105 -4.68 4.03 2.63
N SER A 106 -5.75 3.56 1.97
CA SER A 106 -5.84 3.58 0.50
C SER A 106 -5.81 4.99 -0.08
N GLN A 107 -6.54 5.94 0.51
CA GLN A 107 -6.54 7.33 0.04
C GLN A 107 -5.20 8.01 0.23
N ASN A 108 -4.52 7.76 1.35
CA ASN A 108 -3.19 8.32 1.57
C ASN A 108 -2.16 7.70 0.62
N ALA A 109 -2.22 6.39 0.36
CA ALA A 109 -1.35 5.74 -0.63
C ALA A 109 -1.45 6.43 -2.00
N ALA A 110 -2.68 6.62 -2.50
CA ALA A 110 -2.92 7.29 -3.77
C ALA A 110 -2.44 8.74 -3.77
N ARG A 111 -2.73 9.52 -2.72
CA ARG A 111 -2.31 10.92 -2.60
C ARG A 111 -0.79 11.09 -2.58
N PHE A 112 -0.08 10.27 -1.82
CA PHE A 112 1.38 10.35 -1.77
C PHE A 112 2.01 9.97 -3.10
N GLN A 113 1.49 8.94 -3.77
CA GLN A 113 1.94 8.56 -5.10
C GLN A 113 1.74 9.70 -6.12
N GLU A 114 0.56 10.33 -6.13
CA GLU A 114 0.25 11.49 -6.98
C GLU A 114 1.17 12.69 -6.66
N GLN A 115 1.40 12.98 -5.38
CA GLN A 115 2.29 14.06 -4.96
C GLN A 115 3.73 13.85 -5.43
N PHE A 116 4.31 12.65 -5.26
CA PHE A 116 5.67 12.39 -5.73
C PHE A 116 5.77 12.48 -7.25
N HIS A 117 4.77 11.98 -7.97
CA HIS A 117 4.72 12.13 -9.43
C HIS A 117 4.66 13.62 -9.84
N GLY A 118 3.80 14.41 -9.20
CA GLY A 118 3.66 15.84 -9.45
C GLY A 118 4.96 16.63 -9.16
N LEU A 119 5.71 16.26 -8.12
CA LEU A 119 7.00 16.87 -7.82
C LEU A 119 8.06 16.59 -8.90
N ILE A 120 8.12 15.34 -9.40
CA ILE A 120 9.02 14.96 -10.48
C ILE A 120 8.66 15.71 -11.77
N GLN A 121 7.37 15.76 -12.11
CA GLN A 121 6.88 16.49 -13.29
C GLN A 121 7.16 18.01 -13.18
N LYS A 122 7.03 18.58 -11.98
CA LYS A 122 7.39 19.98 -11.76
C LYS A 122 8.88 20.22 -12.00
N SER A 123 9.77 19.36 -11.47
CA SER A 123 11.21 19.42 -11.73
C SER A 123 11.52 19.32 -13.23
N GLU A 124 10.83 18.44 -13.96
CA GLU A 124 10.97 18.29 -15.40
C GLU A 124 10.64 19.61 -16.13
N ASN A 125 9.48 20.19 -15.82
CA ASN A 125 9.03 21.45 -16.42
C ASN A 125 9.99 22.61 -16.14
N GLU A 126 10.50 22.72 -14.91
CA GLU A 126 11.49 23.74 -14.53
C GLU A 126 12.83 23.51 -15.24
N THR A 127 13.24 22.26 -15.44
CA THR A 127 14.44 21.92 -16.21
C THR A 127 14.26 22.32 -17.69
N HIS A 128 13.12 22.04 -18.31
CA HIS A 128 12.84 22.54 -19.67
C HIS A 128 12.83 24.07 -19.73
N HIS A 129 12.23 24.73 -18.74
CA HIS A 129 12.20 26.19 -18.67
C HIS A 129 13.62 26.79 -18.57
N LEU A 130 14.47 26.21 -17.73
CA LEU A 130 15.89 26.55 -17.62
C LEU A 130 16.59 26.44 -18.99
N PHE A 131 16.45 25.31 -19.67
CA PHE A 131 17.10 25.10 -20.98
C PHE A 131 16.58 26.07 -22.05
N ARG A 132 15.27 26.34 -22.09
CA ARG A 132 14.68 27.31 -23.04
C ARG A 132 15.15 28.75 -22.80
N ASN A 133 15.48 29.12 -21.57
CA ASN A 133 15.81 30.51 -21.24
C ASN A 133 17.32 30.77 -21.16
N VAL A 134 18.08 29.84 -20.59
CA VAL A 134 19.52 29.99 -20.34
C VAL A 134 20.34 29.28 -21.43
N TYR A 135 19.96 28.04 -21.77
CA TYR A 135 20.71 27.18 -22.70
C TYR A 135 20.01 27.03 -24.06
N LYS A 136 19.56 28.16 -24.63
CA LYS A 136 18.70 28.23 -25.84
C LYS A 136 19.18 27.39 -27.01
N ASN A 137 20.50 27.36 -27.25
CA ASN A 137 21.14 26.63 -28.33
C ASN A 137 21.18 25.10 -28.14
N MET A 138 20.82 24.61 -26.95
CA MET A 138 20.74 23.18 -26.62
C MET A 138 19.30 22.72 -26.34
N ALA A 139 18.36 23.66 -26.16
CA ALA A 139 17.03 23.37 -25.62
C ALA A 139 16.26 22.29 -26.38
N ILE A 140 16.24 22.36 -27.72
CA ILE A 140 15.50 21.39 -28.55
C ILE A 140 16.12 19.99 -28.44
N GLU A 141 17.45 19.91 -28.50
CA GLU A 141 18.20 18.65 -28.47
C GLU A 141 18.19 18.00 -27.08
N ALA A 142 18.07 18.81 -26.02
CA ALA A 142 17.99 18.33 -24.64
C ALA A 142 16.60 17.81 -24.24
N ASN A 143 15.54 18.07 -25.02
CA ASN A 143 14.17 17.75 -24.60
C ASN A 143 13.99 16.26 -24.29
N SER A 144 14.34 15.38 -25.23
CA SER A 144 14.18 13.93 -25.05
C SER A 144 15.02 13.37 -23.89
N LEU A 145 16.19 13.98 -23.64
CA LEU A 145 17.06 13.64 -22.52
C LEU A 145 16.41 13.99 -21.17
N ILE A 146 15.84 15.20 -21.06
CA ILE A 146 15.17 15.69 -19.84
C ILE A 146 13.93 14.84 -19.55
N GLU A 147 13.08 14.61 -20.55
CA GLU A 147 11.86 13.78 -20.44
C GLU A 147 12.20 12.33 -20.07
N GLY A 148 13.22 11.75 -20.72
CA GLY A 148 13.66 10.38 -20.47
C GLY A 148 14.15 10.19 -19.03
N PHE A 149 14.94 11.14 -18.53
CA PHE A 149 15.46 11.10 -17.16
C PHE A 149 14.35 11.18 -16.10
N HIS A 150 13.47 12.18 -16.18
CA HIS A 150 12.40 12.34 -15.20
C HIS A 150 11.38 11.18 -15.24
N ARG A 151 11.13 10.62 -16.43
CA ARG A 151 10.30 9.42 -16.58
C ARG A 151 10.90 8.19 -15.89
N LYS A 152 12.22 7.96 -16.01
CA LYS A 152 12.91 6.89 -15.26
C LYS A 152 12.75 7.08 -13.75
N LEU A 153 12.86 8.31 -13.24
CA LEU A 153 12.63 8.61 -11.81
C LEU A 153 11.18 8.33 -11.39
N SER A 154 10.21 8.72 -12.21
CA SER A 154 8.78 8.45 -11.97
C SER A 154 8.48 6.94 -11.93
N PHE A 155 9.02 6.18 -12.88
CA PHE A 155 8.89 4.71 -12.88
C PHE A 155 9.55 4.07 -11.66
N TYR A 156 10.73 4.56 -11.24
CA TYR A 156 11.39 4.07 -10.04
C TYR A 156 10.52 4.24 -8.78
N VAL A 157 9.93 5.43 -8.57
CA VAL A 157 9.04 5.69 -7.42
C VAL A 157 7.80 4.80 -7.47
N ASN A 158 7.27 4.52 -8.66
CA ASN A 158 6.14 3.61 -8.88
C ASN A 158 6.50 2.12 -8.80
N GLY A 159 7.74 1.77 -8.46
CA GLY A 159 8.13 0.38 -8.17
C GLY A 159 8.86 -0.35 -9.31
N ALA A 160 9.20 0.32 -10.42
CA ALA A 160 10.01 -0.30 -11.46
C ALA A 160 11.42 -0.66 -10.94
N GLU A 161 11.98 -1.77 -11.42
CA GLU A 161 13.35 -2.21 -11.13
C GLU A 161 14.36 -1.40 -11.95
N LEU A 162 14.51 -0.13 -11.59
CA LEU A 162 15.45 0.81 -12.19
C LEU A 162 16.45 1.28 -11.14
N SER A 163 17.66 1.63 -11.59
CA SER A 163 18.70 2.23 -10.76
C SER A 163 18.65 3.75 -10.92
N VAL A 164 18.44 4.48 -9.81
CA VAL A 164 18.49 5.96 -9.82
C VAL A 164 19.91 6.41 -10.15
N THR A 165 20.91 5.73 -9.60
CA THR A 165 22.32 5.99 -9.86
C THR A 165 22.66 5.88 -11.35
N ASP A 166 22.22 4.80 -12.01
CA ASP A 166 22.47 4.61 -13.44
C ASP A 166 21.68 5.61 -14.28
N SER A 167 20.45 5.95 -13.87
CA SER A 167 19.65 6.97 -14.56
C SER A 167 20.30 8.35 -14.54
N VAL A 168 20.92 8.74 -13.41
CA VAL A 168 21.67 9.99 -13.28
C VAL A 168 22.95 9.94 -14.11
N LYS A 169 23.66 8.80 -14.07
CA LYS A 169 24.87 8.59 -14.86
C LYS A 169 24.57 8.71 -16.36
N ASP A 170 23.59 7.97 -16.87
CA ASP A 170 23.14 8.02 -18.26
C ASP A 170 22.76 9.45 -18.70
N PHE A 171 22.10 10.19 -17.81
CA PHE A 171 21.72 11.58 -18.07
C PHE A 171 22.95 12.46 -18.31
N PHE A 172 23.95 12.40 -17.42
CA PHE A 172 25.16 13.23 -17.54
C PHE A 172 26.10 12.75 -18.66
N ASP A 173 26.21 11.45 -18.90
CA ASP A 173 26.98 10.89 -20.02
C ASP A 173 26.42 11.39 -21.35
N THR A 174 25.09 11.42 -21.49
CA THR A 174 24.41 11.89 -22.71
C THR A 174 24.41 13.43 -22.81
N LEU A 175 24.37 14.14 -21.68
CA LEU A 175 24.42 15.61 -21.66
C LEU A 175 25.80 16.14 -22.09
N PHE A 176 26.88 15.42 -21.79
CA PHE A 176 28.24 15.94 -21.99
C PHE A 176 28.59 16.25 -23.46
N PRO A 177 28.34 15.37 -24.45
CA PRO A 177 28.57 15.71 -25.86
C PRO A 177 27.80 16.94 -26.33
N LEU A 178 26.56 17.11 -25.85
CA LEU A 178 25.74 18.28 -26.18
C LEU A 178 26.37 19.57 -25.63
N VAL A 179 26.77 19.56 -24.37
CA VAL A 179 27.50 20.67 -23.72
C VAL A 179 28.83 20.94 -24.41
N TYR A 180 29.59 19.89 -24.72
CA TYR A 180 30.88 20.00 -25.38
C TYR A 180 30.76 20.69 -26.74
N ARG A 181 29.87 20.21 -27.61
CA ARG A 181 29.69 20.76 -28.96
C ARG A 181 29.10 22.16 -28.94
N ARG A 182 28.10 22.43 -28.10
CA ARG A 182 27.34 23.70 -28.15
C ARG A 182 27.95 24.82 -27.32
N LEU A 183 28.69 24.49 -26.26
CA LEU A 183 29.24 25.49 -25.32
C LEU A 183 30.77 25.50 -25.26
N LEU A 184 31.43 24.35 -25.28
CA LEU A 184 32.90 24.28 -25.07
C LEU A 184 33.68 24.41 -26.38
N ASN A 185 33.18 23.82 -27.47
CA ASN A 185 33.80 23.84 -28.79
C ASN A 185 32.79 24.21 -29.90
N PRO A 186 32.18 25.41 -29.85
CA PRO A 186 31.11 25.80 -30.77
C PRO A 186 31.54 25.93 -32.24
N LYS A 187 32.85 25.96 -32.52
CA LYS A 187 33.40 25.98 -33.88
C LYS A 187 33.29 24.61 -34.57
N MET A 188 33.05 23.54 -33.80
CA MET A 188 32.88 22.19 -34.32
C MET A 188 31.44 22.03 -34.80
N THR A 189 31.21 22.32 -36.09
CA THR A 189 29.87 22.32 -36.71
C THR A 189 29.30 20.94 -36.92
N ASP A 190 30.15 19.92 -37.12
CA ASP A 190 29.71 18.55 -37.32
C ASP A 190 30.55 17.60 -36.45
N MET A 191 29.85 16.73 -35.72
CA MET A 191 30.45 15.80 -34.77
C MET A 191 29.93 14.41 -35.13
N SER A 192 30.81 13.57 -35.69
CA SER A 192 30.43 12.22 -36.10
C SER A 192 29.87 11.42 -34.92
N ALA A 193 29.07 10.40 -35.21
CA ALA A 193 28.54 9.50 -34.19
C ALA A 193 29.67 8.87 -33.35
N ASP A 194 30.77 8.47 -34.00
CA ASP A 194 31.93 7.88 -33.33
C ASP A 194 32.62 8.87 -32.40
N TYR A 195 32.78 10.14 -32.82
CA TYR A 195 33.33 11.18 -31.96
C TYR A 195 32.38 11.50 -30.79
N THR A 196 31.07 11.43 -31.02
CA THR A 196 30.05 11.57 -29.96
C THR A 196 30.16 10.50 -28.90
N ASN A 197 30.22 9.24 -29.31
CA ASN A 197 30.40 8.11 -28.39
C ASN A 197 31.72 8.21 -27.63
N CYS A 198 32.81 8.58 -28.32
CA CYS A 198 34.10 8.84 -27.67
C CYS A 198 33.99 9.93 -26.59
N VAL A 199 33.35 11.07 -26.88
CA VAL A 199 33.14 12.13 -25.88
C VAL A 199 32.28 11.63 -24.71
N MET A 200 31.25 10.81 -24.96
CA MET A 200 30.46 10.19 -23.89
C MET A 200 31.32 9.31 -22.98
N ASP A 201 32.15 8.44 -23.55
CA ASP A 201 33.01 7.53 -22.79
C ASP A 201 34.05 8.28 -21.94
N LEU A 202 34.56 9.40 -22.47
CA LEU A 202 35.53 10.25 -21.78
C LEU A 202 34.98 10.97 -20.55
N GLN A 203 33.65 11.05 -20.40
CA GLN A 203 33.01 11.72 -19.25
C GLN A 203 33.62 11.25 -17.93
N ARG A 204 33.87 9.93 -17.79
CA ARG A 204 34.34 9.30 -16.55
C ARG A 204 35.78 9.66 -16.20
N GLU A 205 36.59 9.94 -17.22
CA GLU A 205 38.01 10.28 -17.05
C GLU A 205 38.21 11.79 -16.87
N VAL A 206 37.47 12.60 -17.63
CA VAL A 206 37.64 14.05 -17.63
C VAL A 206 36.78 14.76 -16.59
N LEU A 207 35.75 14.08 -16.07
CA LEU A 207 34.81 14.56 -15.03
C LEU A 207 34.35 16.00 -15.29
N PRO A 208 33.69 16.27 -16.44
CA PRO A 208 33.43 17.63 -16.91
C PRO A 208 32.53 18.43 -15.97
N PHE A 209 31.72 17.73 -15.17
CA PHE A 209 30.77 18.29 -14.22
C PHE A 209 31.27 18.22 -12.76
N GLY A 210 32.52 17.81 -12.54
CA GLY A 210 33.09 17.61 -11.20
C GLY A 210 32.34 16.54 -10.39
N GLU A 211 32.19 16.79 -9.08
CA GLU A 211 31.52 15.87 -8.14
C GLU A 211 29.98 15.95 -8.15
N LEU A 212 29.39 16.91 -8.88
CA LEU A 212 27.95 17.17 -8.82
C LEU A 212 27.10 15.97 -9.27
N PRO A 213 27.39 15.27 -10.38
CA PRO A 213 26.63 14.07 -10.75
C PRO A 213 26.56 13.02 -9.64
N THR A 214 27.67 12.78 -8.93
CA THR A 214 27.74 11.85 -7.79
C THR A 214 26.91 12.33 -6.60
N LYS A 215 26.97 13.63 -6.29
CA LYS A 215 26.17 14.24 -5.22
C LYS A 215 24.66 14.19 -5.54
N ILE A 216 24.29 14.52 -6.77
CA ILE A 216 22.90 14.43 -7.28
C ILE A 216 22.41 13.00 -7.19
N SER A 217 23.20 12.04 -7.66
CA SER A 217 22.90 10.60 -7.60
C SER A 217 22.62 10.15 -6.16
N THR A 218 23.50 10.48 -5.22
CA THR A 218 23.35 10.10 -3.81
C THR A 218 22.09 10.71 -3.17
N GLN A 219 21.83 11.99 -3.46
CA GLN A 219 20.67 12.70 -2.93
C GLN A 219 19.35 12.17 -3.49
N LEU A 220 19.28 11.96 -4.81
CA LEU A 220 18.12 11.37 -5.47
C LEU A 220 17.87 9.94 -5.01
N GLN A 221 18.91 9.10 -4.95
CA GLN A 221 18.78 7.72 -4.49
C GLN A 221 18.25 7.66 -3.06
N ARG A 222 18.78 8.48 -2.15
CA ARG A 222 18.30 8.54 -0.75
C ARG A 222 16.85 9.01 -0.66
N SER A 223 16.53 10.10 -1.35
CA SER A 223 15.19 10.71 -1.25
C SER A 223 14.11 9.84 -1.90
N LEU A 224 14.34 9.39 -3.13
CA LEU A 224 13.35 8.62 -3.90
C LEU A 224 13.19 7.20 -3.35
N SER A 225 14.23 6.59 -2.79
CA SER A 225 14.09 5.27 -2.13
C SER A 225 13.18 5.34 -0.91
N ALA A 226 13.31 6.39 -0.09
CA ALA A 226 12.42 6.60 1.05
C ALA A 226 10.96 6.76 0.60
N ALA A 227 10.71 7.56 -0.45
CA ALA A 227 9.38 7.74 -1.02
C ALA A 227 8.79 6.43 -1.60
N ARG A 228 9.59 5.68 -2.36
CA ARG A 228 9.20 4.38 -2.91
C ARG A 228 8.81 3.40 -1.81
N VAL A 229 9.68 3.22 -0.81
CA VAL A 229 9.44 2.30 0.31
C VAL A 229 8.19 2.73 1.08
N PHE A 230 7.95 4.03 1.25
CA PHE A 230 6.78 4.54 1.96
C PHE A 230 5.48 4.22 1.24
N VAL A 231 5.42 4.43 -0.08
CA VAL A 231 4.24 4.08 -0.89
C VAL A 231 4.03 2.57 -0.91
N GLN A 232 5.10 1.78 -1.07
CA GLN A 232 5.04 0.32 -1.01
C GLN A 232 4.50 -0.16 0.35
N ALA A 233 4.97 0.43 1.45
CA ALA A 233 4.51 0.10 2.78
C ALA A 233 3.03 0.49 3.00
N LEU A 234 2.55 1.62 2.46
CA LEU A 234 1.12 1.95 2.48
C LEU A 234 0.29 0.92 1.72
N ASN A 235 0.73 0.53 0.52
CA ASN A 235 0.03 -0.49 -0.29
C ASN A 235 -0.01 -1.85 0.39
N LEU A 236 1.08 -2.26 1.06
CA LEU A 236 1.10 -3.45 1.90
C LEU A 236 0.10 -3.34 3.05
N GLY A 237 -0.01 -2.16 3.69
CA GLY A 237 -1.01 -1.89 4.70
C GLY A 237 -2.44 -2.07 4.19
N VAL A 238 -2.74 -1.60 2.97
CA VAL A 238 -4.03 -1.83 2.30
C VAL A 238 -4.28 -3.32 2.08
N GLU A 239 -3.28 -4.06 1.62
CA GLU A 239 -3.37 -5.50 1.38
C GLU A 239 -3.65 -6.29 2.67
N VAL A 240 -2.96 -5.98 3.77
CA VAL A 240 -3.18 -6.60 5.08
C VAL A 240 -4.59 -6.31 5.58
N VAL A 241 -5.08 -5.07 5.48
CA VAL A 241 -6.46 -4.71 5.86
C VAL A 241 -7.49 -5.44 4.96
N ASN A 242 -7.22 -5.55 3.66
CA ASN A 242 -8.08 -6.30 2.75
C ASN A 242 -8.11 -7.79 3.08
N THR A 243 -6.98 -8.38 3.42
CA THR A 243 -6.87 -9.81 3.76
C THR A 243 -7.61 -10.10 5.07
N THR A 244 -7.42 -9.26 6.10
CA THR A 244 -8.14 -9.37 7.38
C THR A 244 -9.63 -9.10 7.29
N ASN A 245 -10.11 -8.49 6.20
CA ASN A 245 -11.54 -8.32 5.91
C ASN A 245 -12.21 -9.54 5.25
N HIS A 246 -11.41 -10.50 4.78
CA HIS A 246 -11.87 -11.70 4.09
C HIS A 246 -11.39 -12.96 4.83
N LEU A 247 -11.61 -12.98 6.15
CA LEU A 247 -11.19 -14.09 7.00
C LEU A 247 -11.92 -15.39 6.62
N VAL A 248 -11.15 -16.45 6.48
CA VAL A 248 -11.70 -17.80 6.36
C VAL A 248 -12.11 -18.29 7.75
N LEU A 249 -13.41 -18.41 7.98
CA LEU A 249 -13.94 -18.88 9.26
C LEU A 249 -13.67 -20.37 9.44
N THR A 250 -13.04 -20.73 10.56
CA THR A 250 -12.85 -22.14 10.92
C THR A 250 -14.20 -22.81 11.19
N ARG A 251 -14.23 -24.14 11.11
CA ARG A 251 -15.43 -24.94 11.42
C ARG A 251 -15.92 -24.66 12.84
N ASP A 252 -15.03 -24.45 13.80
CA ASP A 252 -15.39 -24.22 15.20
C ASP A 252 -15.87 -22.79 15.45
N CYS A 253 -15.24 -21.78 14.83
CA CYS A 253 -15.79 -20.42 14.84
C CYS A 253 -17.19 -20.38 14.22
N THR A 254 -17.36 -21.03 13.08
CA THR A 254 -18.65 -21.12 12.37
C THR A 254 -19.75 -21.71 13.27
N LYS A 255 -19.47 -22.80 13.99
CA LYS A 255 -20.40 -23.36 14.99
C LYS A 255 -20.65 -22.42 16.15
N ALA A 256 -19.59 -21.78 16.66
CA ALA A 256 -19.68 -20.88 17.80
C ALA A 256 -20.55 -19.67 17.47
N LEU A 257 -20.41 -19.07 16.28
CA LEU A 257 -21.24 -17.98 15.77
C LEU A 257 -22.71 -18.40 15.64
N LEU A 258 -22.96 -19.59 15.07
CA LEU A 258 -24.31 -20.14 14.93
C LEU A 258 -24.97 -20.34 16.30
N LYS A 259 -24.25 -20.97 17.25
CA LYS A 259 -24.75 -21.18 18.62
C LYS A 259 -24.96 -19.86 19.35
N PHE A 260 -24.01 -18.95 19.25
CA PHE A 260 -24.07 -17.62 19.83
C PHE A 260 -25.29 -16.81 19.37
N LYS A 261 -25.63 -16.90 18.08
CA LYS A 261 -26.62 -16.02 17.47
C LYS A 261 -28.02 -16.63 17.38
N TYR A 262 -28.13 -17.94 17.14
CA TYR A 262 -29.40 -18.57 16.74
C TYR A 262 -29.81 -19.80 17.55
N CYS A 263 -29.01 -20.29 18.53
CA CYS A 263 -29.48 -21.35 19.46
C CYS A 263 -30.79 -20.99 20.16
N SER A 264 -30.90 -19.75 20.66
CA SER A 264 -32.08 -19.29 21.40
C SER A 264 -33.33 -19.28 20.53
N HIS A 265 -33.19 -18.99 19.22
CA HIS A 265 -34.27 -19.11 18.25
C HIS A 265 -34.76 -20.56 18.16
N CYS A 266 -33.85 -21.53 18.03
CA CYS A 266 -34.24 -22.94 17.94
C CYS A 266 -34.84 -23.50 19.25
N GLN A 267 -34.55 -22.86 20.39
CA GLN A 267 -35.16 -23.16 21.68
C GLN A 267 -36.52 -22.43 21.91
N GLY A 268 -37.02 -21.69 20.92
CA GLY A 268 -38.28 -20.96 21.04
C GLY A 268 -38.17 -19.64 21.81
N LYS A 269 -36.96 -19.11 22.00
CA LYS A 269 -36.68 -17.88 22.77
C LYS A 269 -35.89 -16.84 21.96
N PRO A 270 -36.39 -16.36 20.81
CA PRO A 270 -35.64 -15.49 19.90
C PRO A 270 -35.34 -14.10 20.45
N LEU A 271 -36.04 -13.67 21.52
CA LEU A 271 -35.83 -12.37 22.16
C LEU A 271 -34.63 -12.36 23.12
N ILE A 272 -34.10 -13.53 23.51
CA ILE A 272 -32.94 -13.63 24.41
C ILE A 272 -31.67 -13.27 23.65
N LYS A 273 -30.97 -12.25 24.15
CA LYS A 273 -29.65 -11.82 23.65
C LYS A 273 -28.53 -12.60 24.36
N PRO A 274 -27.44 -12.93 23.65
CA PRO A 274 -26.29 -13.57 24.29
C PRO A 274 -25.58 -12.63 25.26
N CYS A 275 -25.04 -13.20 26.34
CA CYS A 275 -24.30 -12.46 27.37
C CYS A 275 -23.03 -11.79 26.79
N GLY A 276 -22.61 -10.67 27.37
CA GLY A 276 -21.41 -9.94 26.93
C GLY A 276 -20.14 -10.81 26.94
N ASN A 277 -19.89 -11.54 28.03
CA ASN A 277 -18.73 -12.44 28.13
C ASN A 277 -18.77 -13.58 27.11
N TYR A 278 -19.96 -14.11 26.81
CA TYR A 278 -20.11 -15.14 25.79
C TYR A 278 -19.81 -14.58 24.39
N CYS A 279 -20.29 -13.37 24.09
CA CYS A 279 -19.93 -12.66 22.87
C CYS A 279 -18.43 -12.49 22.74
N MET A 280 -17.75 -11.98 23.77
CA MET A 280 -16.31 -11.74 23.74
C MET A 280 -15.52 -13.03 23.51
N ASN A 281 -15.91 -14.13 24.15
CA ASN A 281 -15.23 -15.41 23.98
C ASN A 281 -15.39 -15.96 22.55
N VAL A 282 -16.58 -15.86 21.97
CA VAL A 282 -16.83 -16.28 20.58
C VAL A 282 -16.04 -15.41 19.60
N MET A 283 -16.05 -14.08 19.78
CA MET A 283 -15.32 -13.16 18.91
C MET A 283 -13.81 -13.35 19.01
N ARG A 284 -13.25 -13.55 20.21
CA ARG A 284 -11.82 -13.87 20.40
C ARG A 284 -11.41 -15.13 19.65
N GLY A 285 -12.20 -16.20 19.73
CA GLY A 285 -11.93 -17.43 18.99
C GLY A 285 -12.00 -17.24 17.48
N CYS A 286 -12.96 -16.45 16.99
CA CYS A 286 -13.13 -16.19 15.56
C CYS A 286 -12.08 -15.23 14.98
N LEU A 287 -11.53 -14.31 15.79
CA LEU A 287 -10.55 -13.30 15.39
C LEU A 287 -9.13 -13.63 15.86
N ALA A 288 -8.87 -14.88 16.26
CA ALA A 288 -7.56 -15.31 16.75
C ALA A 288 -6.45 -15.01 15.74
N SER A 289 -6.65 -15.36 14.46
CA SER A 289 -5.67 -15.10 13.39
C SER A 289 -5.43 -13.61 13.13
N VAL A 290 -6.41 -12.74 13.38
CA VAL A 290 -6.23 -11.29 13.29
C VAL A 290 -5.42 -10.78 14.48
N THR A 291 -5.64 -11.36 15.65
CA THR A 291 -4.93 -11.00 16.88
C THR A 291 -3.44 -11.33 16.77
N ASP A 292 -3.09 -12.42 16.09
CA ASP A 292 -1.69 -12.80 15.82
C ASP A 292 -0.94 -11.76 14.97
N ILE A 293 -1.65 -10.98 14.15
CA ILE A 293 -1.06 -9.92 13.31
C ILE A 293 -0.77 -8.64 14.12
N ASN A 294 -1.47 -8.42 15.24
CA ASN A 294 -1.38 -7.18 16.03
C ASN A 294 0.06 -6.73 16.38
N PRO A 295 0.99 -7.59 16.88
CA PRO A 295 2.36 -7.15 17.15
C PRO A 295 3.08 -6.67 15.88
N HIS A 296 2.90 -7.36 14.74
CA HIS A 296 3.49 -6.97 13.46
C HIS A 296 2.88 -5.67 12.92
N TRP A 297 1.58 -5.47 13.10
CA TRP A 297 0.89 -4.24 12.71
C TRP A 297 1.38 -3.03 13.51
N ASN A 298 1.62 -3.17 14.82
CA ASN A 298 2.18 -2.10 15.64
C ASN A 298 3.62 -1.75 15.21
N SER A 299 4.46 -2.76 14.98
CA SER A 299 5.81 -2.55 14.45
C SER A 299 5.80 -1.87 13.07
N TYR A 300 4.85 -2.24 12.19
CA TYR A 300 4.63 -1.57 10.91
C TYR A 300 4.31 -0.08 11.09
N ILE A 301 3.42 0.27 12.04
CA ILE A 301 3.09 1.67 12.33
C ILE A 301 4.33 2.46 12.79
N ASP A 302 5.15 1.87 13.66
CA ASP A 302 6.38 2.52 14.16
C ASP A 302 7.38 2.80 13.02
N VAL A 303 7.56 1.83 12.12
CA VAL A 303 8.40 1.98 10.93
C VAL A 303 7.85 3.05 9.99
N MET A 304 6.53 3.09 9.77
CA MET A 304 5.88 4.12 8.96
C MET A 304 6.10 5.54 9.53
N GLN A 305 6.02 5.70 10.85
CA GLN A 305 6.31 6.97 11.51
C GLN A 305 7.78 7.36 11.36
N SER A 306 8.70 6.40 11.51
CA SER A 306 10.13 6.63 11.32
C SER A 306 10.46 7.07 9.89
N LEU A 307 9.88 6.39 8.90
CA LEU A 307 10.06 6.70 7.49
C LEU A 307 9.53 8.11 7.15
N THR A 308 8.37 8.47 7.67
CA THR A 308 7.78 9.81 7.49
C THR A 308 8.68 10.91 8.08
N LYS A 309 9.35 10.65 9.20
CA LYS A 309 10.33 11.59 9.78
C LYS A 309 11.56 11.73 8.88
N GLY A 310 12.07 10.61 8.34
CA GLY A 310 13.21 10.59 7.43
C GLY A 310 12.96 11.25 6.07
N MET A 311 11.70 11.33 5.64
CA MET A 311 11.28 11.97 4.38
C MET A 311 11.17 13.50 4.47
N LYS A 312 11.38 14.11 5.64
CA LYS A 312 11.34 15.55 5.85
C LYS A 312 12.73 16.17 5.79
N GLY A 313 12.76 17.50 5.56
CA GLY A 313 13.98 18.29 5.59
C GLY A 313 14.72 18.32 4.24
N MET A 314 16.03 18.55 4.30
CA MET A 314 16.86 18.85 3.12
C MET A 314 16.96 17.72 2.08
N TYR A 315 16.70 16.48 2.50
CA TYR A 315 16.71 15.31 1.60
C TYR A 315 15.29 14.82 1.27
N SER A 316 14.28 15.66 1.48
CA SER A 316 12.91 15.38 1.06
C SER A 316 12.79 15.39 -0.46
N VAL A 317 11.82 14.63 -1.00
CA VAL A 317 11.57 14.60 -2.45
C VAL A 317 11.27 16.00 -2.97
N GLU A 318 10.49 16.77 -2.21
CA GLU A 318 10.15 18.15 -2.57
C GLU A 318 11.41 19.02 -2.73
N THR A 319 12.32 19.00 -1.75
CA THR A 319 13.54 19.80 -1.80
C THR A 319 14.48 19.34 -2.90
N ILE A 320 14.70 18.03 -3.06
CA ILE A 320 15.62 17.50 -4.07
C ILE A 320 15.07 17.76 -5.48
N MET A 321 13.78 17.53 -5.73
CA MET A 321 13.14 17.83 -7.02
C MET A 321 13.15 19.32 -7.32
N ALA A 322 12.86 20.19 -6.34
CA ALA A 322 12.86 21.63 -6.55
C ALA A 322 14.25 22.21 -6.88
N THR A 323 15.33 21.62 -6.36
CA THR A 323 16.70 22.10 -6.56
C THR A 323 17.44 21.41 -7.70
N LEU A 324 16.87 20.34 -8.27
CA LEU A 324 17.49 19.57 -9.35
C LEU A 324 17.80 20.41 -10.60
N PRO A 325 16.90 21.28 -11.10
CA PRO A 325 17.20 22.13 -12.26
C PRO A 325 18.44 23.00 -12.02
N ASP A 326 18.55 23.62 -10.84
CA ASP A 326 19.69 24.46 -10.47
C ASP A 326 20.98 23.64 -10.40
N LYS A 327 20.93 22.42 -9.88
CA LYS A 327 22.09 21.51 -9.82
C LYS A 327 22.54 21.04 -11.20
N VAL A 328 21.62 20.85 -12.14
CA VAL A 328 21.95 20.61 -13.55
C VAL A 328 22.63 21.84 -14.15
N SER A 329 22.10 23.04 -13.90
CA SER A 329 22.72 24.30 -14.34
C SER A 329 24.13 24.48 -13.79
N GLU A 330 24.32 24.25 -12.48
CA GLU A 330 25.60 24.34 -11.78
C GLU A 330 26.63 23.39 -12.41
N SER A 331 26.20 22.18 -12.75
CA SER A 331 27.05 21.20 -13.46
C SER A 331 27.52 21.74 -14.81
N ILE A 332 26.62 22.30 -15.62
CA ILE A 332 26.97 22.90 -16.92
C ILE A 332 27.93 24.08 -16.72
N MET A 333 27.71 24.93 -15.72
CA MET A 333 28.60 26.06 -15.41
C MET A 333 30.02 25.60 -15.05
N ILE A 334 30.18 24.52 -14.28
CA ILE A 334 31.50 23.94 -13.97
C ILE A 334 32.20 23.48 -15.26
N ALA A 335 31.49 22.84 -16.18
CA ALA A 335 32.04 22.42 -17.46
C ALA A 335 32.49 23.64 -18.30
N MET A 336 31.69 24.70 -18.33
CA MET A 336 32.02 25.94 -19.04
C MET A 336 33.26 26.63 -18.47
N GLN A 337 33.38 26.72 -17.14
CA GLN A 337 34.55 27.31 -16.46
C GLN A 337 35.85 26.55 -16.79
N ASN A 338 35.76 25.23 -16.92
CA ASN A 338 36.91 24.37 -17.26
C ASN A 338 37.07 24.13 -18.77
N GLY A 339 36.32 24.84 -19.62
CA GLY A 339 36.19 24.59 -21.05
C GLY A 339 37.52 24.39 -21.79
N PRO A 340 38.49 25.32 -21.72
CA PRO A 340 39.78 25.17 -22.41
C PRO A 340 40.55 23.91 -22.01
N SER A 341 40.55 23.55 -20.73
CA SER A 341 41.21 22.34 -20.22
C SER A 341 40.49 21.08 -20.70
N LEU A 342 39.15 21.07 -20.65
CA LEU A 342 38.32 19.96 -21.12
C LEU A 342 38.47 19.74 -22.63
N THR A 343 38.48 20.80 -23.44
CA THR A 343 38.71 20.70 -24.88
C THR A 343 40.10 20.14 -25.20
N ALA A 344 41.14 20.56 -24.46
CA ALA A 344 42.49 20.02 -24.63
C ALA A 344 42.55 18.52 -24.29
N LYS A 345 41.96 18.10 -23.16
CA LYS A 345 41.90 16.69 -22.73
C LYS A 345 41.13 15.84 -23.74
N VAL A 346 39.95 16.27 -24.15
CA VAL A 346 39.12 15.53 -25.12
C VAL A 346 39.85 15.39 -26.45
N ARG A 347 40.51 16.45 -26.96
CA ARG A 347 41.34 16.37 -28.17
C ARG A 347 42.49 15.39 -27.99
N HIS A 348 43.24 15.48 -26.90
CA HIS A 348 44.37 14.59 -26.65
C HIS A 348 43.95 13.11 -26.68
N VAL A 349 42.90 12.75 -25.93
CA VAL A 349 42.47 11.35 -25.87
C VAL A 349 41.84 10.88 -27.19
N SER A 350 41.07 11.73 -27.87
CA SER A 350 40.53 11.39 -29.19
C SER A 350 41.62 11.19 -30.26
N PHE A 351 42.70 11.98 -30.25
CA PHE A 351 43.87 11.74 -31.11
C PHE A 351 44.58 10.41 -30.78
N SER A 352 44.72 10.06 -29.50
CA SER A 352 45.32 8.79 -29.09
C SER A 352 44.49 7.57 -29.52
N LEU A 353 43.16 7.67 -29.53
CA LEU A 353 42.25 6.61 -29.97
C LEU A 353 42.27 6.42 -31.51
N VAL A 354 42.34 7.51 -32.27
CA VAL A 354 42.50 7.45 -33.74
C VAL A 354 43.86 6.88 -34.15
N ALA A 355 44.92 7.20 -33.42
CA ALA A 355 46.25 6.63 -33.66
C ALA A 355 46.37 5.12 -33.35
N TYR A 356 45.41 4.55 -32.61
CA TYR A 356 45.40 3.15 -32.19
C TYR A 356 44.42 2.25 -32.97
N GLN A 357 43.69 2.78 -33.96
CA GLN A 357 42.94 1.92 -34.89
C GLN A 357 43.93 1.28 -35.88
N PRO A 358 44.17 -0.05 -35.83
CA PRO A 358 45.01 -0.70 -36.81
C PRO A 358 44.28 -0.63 -38.15
N THR A 359 44.90 -0.02 -39.15
CA THR A 359 44.46 -0.11 -40.53
C THR A 359 44.58 -1.57 -40.97
N TRP A 360 43.50 -2.33 -40.86
CA TRP A 360 43.38 -3.61 -41.55
C TRP A 360 42.97 -3.30 -42.99
N SER A 361 43.98 -3.24 -43.86
CA SER A 361 43.87 -3.34 -45.32
C SER A 361 43.62 -4.78 -45.74
#